data_AF-A0A6A7KZB4-F1
#
_entry.id   AF-A0A6A7KZB4-F1
#
_cell.length_a   1.000
_cell.length_b   1.000
_cell.length_c   1.000
_cell.angle_alpha   90.00
_cell.angle_beta   90.00
_cell.angle_gamma   90.00
#
_symmetry.space_group_name_H-M   'P 1'
#
loop_
_entity.id
_entity.type
_entity.pdbx_description
1 polymer ?
#
loop_
_entity_poly.entity_id
_entity_poly.type
_entity_poly.pdbx_seq_one_letter_code
_entity_poly.pdbx_strand_id
1 'polypeptide(L)'
;METFTHCEKNGQPGPVRCQAHLVNVMMTVNRRAFLGLAAATPMATASHAWLDVRRYGAADELAVERADTHYAILNVSNVREFVLGIDASARMLRDFSSFDPDGFLHDWCERQFGVAASSEAERAYRAYFASYVTDDLANAPQLLDGLTRSAGQEALEDLLSSVSAKRLPKVQGVAELLHLTRQQRERLEDAGTEARKAATDMSAAARRFFEANLLAQHGIIFGLTCWLEASLEAHMSATRGDRAASAAHLTRAAEALATIREAQALATRGSKWTYWYRGDRKMNLKALEDLTGDALQRARHP
;
A
#
# COMPACT_ATOMS: atom_id res chain seq x y z
N MET A 1 16.94 14.33 43.38
CA MET A 1 15.83 13.87 44.25
C MET A 1 15.05 15.12 44.59
N GLU A 2 14.19 15.55 43.67
CA GLU A 2 13.44 16.81 43.80
C GLU A 2 11.96 16.49 44.02
N THR A 3 11.46 17.03 45.12
CA THR A 3 10.11 16.93 45.65
C THR A 3 9.14 17.79 44.85
N PHE A 4 8.06 17.20 44.36
CA PHE A 4 6.90 17.93 43.84
C PHE A 4 5.99 18.36 44.99
N THR A 5 5.72 19.66 45.09
CA THR A 5 4.74 20.25 45.99
C THR A 5 3.33 20.03 45.46
N HIS A 6 2.47 19.53 46.33
CA HIS A 6 1.08 19.15 46.11
C HIS A 6 0.18 20.39 45.97
N CYS A 7 -0.75 20.39 45.02
CA CYS A 7 -1.90 21.29 45.01
C CYS A 7 -3.16 20.41 45.12
N GLU A 8 -3.73 20.36 46.32
CA GLU A 8 -4.99 19.67 46.60
C GLU A 8 -6.18 20.45 46.02
N LYS A 9 -7.11 19.71 45.41
CA LYS A 9 -8.54 19.96 45.60
C LYS A 9 -9.35 18.69 45.32
N ASN A 10 -9.92 18.17 46.40
CA ASN A 10 -11.16 17.39 46.49
C ASN A 10 -11.20 15.95 45.92
N GLY A 11 -10.93 14.99 46.82
CA GLY A 11 -11.95 14.02 47.20
C GLY A 11 -11.96 12.65 46.50
N GLN A 12 -11.31 11.68 47.18
CA GLN A 12 -11.42 10.20 47.10
C GLN A 12 -10.46 9.43 46.16
N PRO A 13 -9.61 8.53 46.71
CA PRO A 13 -8.78 7.62 45.93
C PRO A 13 -9.54 6.32 45.62
N GLY A 14 -9.98 6.17 44.38
CA GLY A 14 -10.36 4.87 43.81
C GLY A 14 -9.20 4.30 42.95
N PRO A 15 -9.05 2.97 42.83
CA PRO A 15 -8.03 2.38 41.96
C PRO A 15 -8.31 2.76 40.50
N VAL A 16 -7.42 3.53 39.89
CA VAL A 16 -7.46 3.82 38.45
C VAL A 16 -7.13 2.54 37.70
N ARG A 17 -8.18 1.82 37.26
CA ARG A 17 -8.04 0.78 36.25
C ARG A 17 -7.72 1.46 34.92
N CYS A 18 -6.47 1.37 34.48
CA CYS A 18 -6.11 1.63 33.08
C CYS A 18 -6.74 0.52 32.20
N GLN A 19 -7.97 0.73 31.75
CA GLN A 19 -8.51 -0.02 30.63
C GLN A 19 -7.99 0.62 29.34
N ALA A 20 -7.04 -0.06 28.69
CA ALA A 20 -6.72 0.21 27.30
C ALA A 20 -7.94 -0.18 26.46
N HIS A 21 -8.70 0.81 25.99
CA HIS A 21 -9.69 0.63 24.93
C HIS A 21 -8.99 0.85 23.59
N LEU A 22 -8.81 -0.25 22.86
CA LEU A 22 -8.38 -0.27 21.47
C LEU A 22 -9.64 -0.06 20.62
N VAL A 23 -9.97 1.20 20.28
CA VAL A 23 -10.89 1.53 19.18
C VAL A 23 -10.46 2.84 18.51
N ASN A 24 -10.18 2.73 17.22
CA ASN A 24 -10.20 3.68 16.08
C ASN A 24 -10.08 5.20 16.29
N VAL A 25 -9.28 5.79 15.40
CA VAL A 25 -8.82 7.18 15.32
C VAL A 25 -9.95 8.21 15.55
N MET A 26 -9.78 9.00 16.62
CA MET A 26 -10.37 10.32 16.76
C MET A 26 -9.28 11.23 17.34
N MET A 27 -8.99 12.35 16.68
CA MET A 27 -8.16 13.40 17.28
C MET A 27 -8.77 13.80 18.61
N THR A 28 -8.04 13.58 19.69
CA THR A 28 -8.29 14.30 20.95
C THR A 28 -6.96 14.80 21.46
N VAL A 29 -6.82 16.13 21.47
CA VAL A 29 -5.67 16.85 22.00
C VAL A 29 -5.65 16.71 23.52
N ASN A 30 -4.68 15.94 24.03
CA ASN A 30 -3.99 16.25 25.28
C ASN A 30 -2.74 15.36 25.40
N ARG A 31 -1.57 15.97 25.14
CA ARG A 31 -0.19 15.46 25.33
C ARG A 31 0.01 13.97 24.98
N ARG A 32 0.48 13.72 23.74
CA ARG A 32 1.19 12.53 23.23
C ARG A 32 0.85 12.40 21.74
N ALA A 33 1.76 12.77 20.85
CA ALA A 33 1.60 12.50 19.43
C ALA A 33 1.78 11.00 19.17
N PHE A 34 0.73 10.36 18.65
CA PHE A 34 0.79 9.03 18.09
C PHE A 34 0.60 9.18 16.59
N LEU A 35 1.69 9.17 15.85
CA LEU A 35 1.67 9.27 14.39
C LEU A 35 1.43 7.88 13.82
N GLY A 36 0.16 7.60 13.52
CA GLY A 36 -0.21 6.36 12.85
C GLY A 36 0.06 6.44 11.36
N LEU A 37 1.08 5.75 10.87
CA LEU A 37 1.21 5.39 9.44
C LEU A 37 0.05 4.48 8.96
N ALA A 38 -0.81 4.05 9.87
CA ALA A 38 -2.01 3.25 9.63
C ALA A 38 -3.17 3.80 10.47
N ALA A 39 -3.62 5.02 10.16
CA ALA A 39 -4.79 5.61 10.80
C ALA A 39 -6.08 5.04 10.19
N ALA A 40 -6.71 4.06 10.87
CA ALA A 40 -8.12 3.59 10.78
C ALA A 40 -8.86 3.50 9.42
N THR A 41 -8.19 3.65 8.28
CA THR A 41 -8.49 2.93 7.06
C THR A 41 -7.67 1.64 7.11
N PRO A 42 -8.29 0.45 6.96
CA PRO A 42 -7.50 -0.75 6.80
C PRO A 42 -6.82 -0.60 5.45
N MET A 43 -5.51 -0.29 5.45
CA MET A 43 -4.54 -0.39 4.34
C MET A 43 -3.63 0.85 4.21
N ALA A 44 -2.54 0.86 4.97
CA ALA A 44 -1.31 1.52 4.53
C ALA A 44 -0.28 0.47 4.11
N THR A 45 0.28 0.61 2.91
CA THR A 45 1.25 -0.30 2.29
C THR A 45 2.46 0.42 1.72
N ALA A 46 3.45 -0.31 1.18
CA ALA A 46 4.77 0.19 0.81
C ALA A 46 4.75 1.43 -0.11
N SER A 47 3.68 1.59 -0.88
CA SER A 47 3.32 2.76 -1.69
C SER A 47 3.25 4.04 -0.86
N HIS A 48 2.73 3.97 0.36
CA HIS A 48 2.61 5.11 1.26
C HIS A 48 3.98 5.61 1.65
N ALA A 49 4.90 4.78 2.12
CA ALA A 49 6.03 5.26 2.91
C ALA A 49 7.08 6.14 2.19
N TRP A 50 7.07 6.30 0.86
CA TRP A 50 7.91 7.30 0.16
C TRP A 50 7.11 8.48 -0.40
N LEU A 51 5.89 8.24 -0.92
CA LEU A 51 4.90 9.31 -1.18
C LEU A 51 4.63 10.13 0.11
N ASP A 52 4.76 9.45 1.26
CA ASP A 52 4.59 9.97 2.60
C ASP A 52 5.78 10.76 3.13
N VAL A 53 7.02 10.53 2.69
CA VAL A 53 8.14 11.36 3.17
C VAL A 53 7.96 12.82 2.75
N ARG A 54 7.40 13.05 1.55
CA ARG A 54 7.03 14.39 1.09
C ARG A 54 5.71 14.91 1.68
N ARG A 55 4.82 14.03 2.19
CA ARG A 55 3.50 14.41 2.71
C ARG A 55 3.44 14.53 4.24
N TYR A 56 4.04 13.60 4.98
CA TYR A 56 4.22 13.71 6.44
C TYR A 56 5.18 14.82 6.81
N GLY A 57 5.98 15.35 5.87
CA GLY A 57 6.65 16.64 6.08
C GLY A 57 5.69 17.65 6.73
N ALA A 58 4.48 17.83 6.20
CA ALA A 58 3.50 18.76 6.78
C ALA A 58 2.92 18.33 8.14
N ALA A 59 2.73 17.03 8.39
CA ALA A 59 2.19 16.53 9.66
C ALA A 59 3.23 16.55 10.79
N ASP A 60 4.47 16.24 10.45
CA ASP A 60 5.63 16.25 11.34
C ASP A 60 6.11 17.69 11.56
N GLU A 61 6.06 18.57 10.56
CA GLU A 61 6.18 20.03 10.72
C GLU A 61 5.19 20.51 11.78
N LEU A 62 3.91 20.15 11.64
CA LEU A 62 2.89 20.53 12.61
C LEU A 62 3.16 19.95 14.01
N ALA A 63 3.71 18.74 14.11
CA ALA A 63 4.09 18.15 15.40
C ALA A 63 5.27 18.88 16.04
N VAL A 64 6.28 19.25 15.25
CA VAL A 64 7.44 20.04 15.67
C VAL A 64 7.00 21.45 16.10
N GLU A 65 6.15 22.11 15.30
CA GLU A 65 5.55 23.42 15.62
C GLU A 65 4.76 23.38 16.93
N ARG A 66 4.10 22.26 17.21
CA ARG A 66 3.34 22.02 18.46
C ARG A 66 4.19 21.52 19.63
N ALA A 67 5.52 21.42 19.45
CA ALA A 67 6.47 20.92 20.44
C ALA A 67 6.21 19.46 20.90
N ASP A 68 5.57 18.64 20.05
CA ASP A 68 5.35 17.20 20.29
C ASP A 68 6.60 16.39 19.86
N THR A 69 7.75 16.67 20.46
CA THR A 69 9.07 16.15 20.02
C THR A 69 9.65 15.05 20.91
N HIS A 70 8.91 14.59 21.94
CA HIS A 70 9.46 13.68 22.95
C HIS A 70 9.67 12.24 22.45
N TYR A 71 8.74 11.72 21.64
CA TYR A 71 8.88 10.42 20.99
C TYR A 71 7.99 10.33 19.75
N ALA A 72 8.40 9.53 18.76
CA ALA A 72 7.60 9.16 17.61
C ALA A 72 7.63 7.64 17.45
N ILE A 73 6.47 7.03 17.14
CA ILE A 73 6.35 5.60 16.89
C ILE A 73 5.77 5.40 15.50
N LEU A 74 6.49 4.65 14.68
CA LEU A 74 6.11 4.33 13.33
C LEU A 74 5.47 2.93 13.26
N ASN A 75 4.18 2.85 12.92
CA ASN A 75 3.57 1.56 12.61
C ASN A 75 3.90 1.17 11.17
N VAL A 76 4.78 0.19 10.99
CA VAL A 76 5.17 -0.32 9.67
C VAL A 76 4.53 -1.64 9.30
N SER A 77 3.71 -2.24 10.18
CA SER A 77 3.12 -3.57 9.99
C SER A 77 4.15 -4.60 9.50
N ASN A 78 4.30 -4.78 8.19
CA ASN A 78 5.28 -5.65 7.57
C ASN A 78 6.57 -4.86 7.31
N VAL A 79 7.69 -5.25 7.92
CA VAL A 79 8.93 -4.43 7.85
C VAL A 79 9.60 -4.48 6.46
N ARG A 80 9.49 -5.61 5.76
CA ARG A 80 10.36 -5.95 4.61
C ARG A 80 10.06 -5.12 3.37
N GLU A 81 8.81 -4.76 3.16
CA GLU A 81 8.34 -3.99 2.01
C GLU A 81 8.61 -2.49 2.17
N PHE A 82 8.98 -2.04 3.38
CA PHE A 82 8.99 -0.63 3.76
C PHE A 82 10.37 -0.13 4.18
N VAL A 83 11.45 -0.87 3.90
CA VAL A 83 12.81 -0.54 4.37
C VAL A 83 13.24 0.88 3.95
N LEU A 84 12.95 1.29 2.71
CA LEU A 84 13.22 2.64 2.22
C LEU A 84 12.51 3.70 3.09
N GLY A 85 11.19 3.55 3.27
CA GLY A 85 10.38 4.49 4.04
C GLY A 85 10.70 4.50 5.54
N ILE A 86 11.08 3.34 6.11
CA ILE A 86 11.56 3.23 7.50
C ILE A 86 12.86 4.03 7.69
N ASP A 87 13.84 3.86 6.80
CA ASP A 87 15.11 4.62 6.87
C ASP A 87 14.87 6.12 6.67
N ALA A 88 14.04 6.49 5.69
CA ALA A 88 13.65 7.87 5.43
C ALA A 88 13.01 8.51 6.66
N SER A 89 11.97 7.88 7.21
CA SER A 89 11.25 8.36 8.38
C SER A 89 12.17 8.45 9.60
N ALA A 90 13.03 7.46 9.83
CA ALA A 90 13.95 7.47 10.95
C ALA A 90 14.99 8.62 10.86
N ARG A 91 15.41 9.01 9.65
CA ARG A 91 16.31 10.15 9.44
C ARG A 91 15.58 11.47 9.58
N MET A 92 14.42 11.59 8.96
CA MET A 92 13.56 12.77 9.05
C MET A 92 13.20 13.07 10.51
N LEU A 93 12.82 12.06 11.29
CA LEU A 93 12.47 12.25 12.71
C LEU A 93 13.67 12.59 13.61
N ARG A 94 14.91 12.38 13.16
CA ARG A 94 16.13 12.77 13.90
C ARG A 94 16.55 14.20 13.64
N ASP A 95 16.42 14.65 12.39
CA ASP A 95 16.73 16.01 11.98
C ASP A 95 15.73 16.45 10.93
N PHE A 96 14.58 16.88 11.42
CA PHE A 96 13.43 17.22 10.58
C PHE A 96 13.74 18.43 9.68
N SER A 97 14.38 19.45 10.24
CA SER A 97 14.64 20.72 9.54
C SER A 97 15.60 20.63 8.37
N SER A 98 16.49 19.63 8.35
CA SER A 98 17.50 19.47 7.30
C SER A 98 17.19 18.32 6.34
N PHE A 99 16.10 17.59 6.56
CA PHE A 99 15.80 16.40 5.78
C PHE A 99 15.42 16.76 4.33
N ASP A 100 16.29 16.41 3.40
CA ASP A 100 16.03 16.51 1.97
C ASP A 100 15.58 15.14 1.42
N PRO A 101 14.31 14.99 0.97
CA PRO A 101 13.81 13.73 0.42
C PRO A 101 14.52 13.31 -0.87
N ASP A 102 14.99 14.25 -1.68
CA ASP A 102 15.65 13.96 -2.95
C ASP A 102 17.10 13.53 -2.73
N GLY A 103 17.86 14.29 -1.93
CA GLY A 103 19.18 13.87 -1.46
C GLY A 103 19.14 12.53 -0.73
N PHE A 104 18.14 12.29 0.12
CA PHE A 104 17.98 11.00 0.80
C PHE A 104 17.82 9.84 -0.18
N LEU A 105 16.92 9.94 -1.17
CA LEU A 105 16.70 8.84 -2.11
C LEU A 105 17.96 8.55 -2.92
N HIS A 106 18.63 9.61 -3.37
CA HIS A 106 19.90 9.51 -4.09
C HIS A 106 20.95 8.74 -3.24
N ASP A 107 21.22 9.21 -2.03
CA ASP A 107 22.16 8.59 -1.10
C ASP A 107 21.77 7.15 -0.73
N TRP A 108 20.47 6.88 -0.60
CA TRP A 108 19.96 5.55 -0.33
C TRP A 108 20.25 4.61 -1.49
N CYS A 109 19.98 5.03 -2.74
CA CYS A 109 20.28 4.25 -3.93
C CYS A 109 21.78 3.99 -4.09
N GLU A 110 22.64 4.98 -3.85
CA GLU A 110 24.09 4.77 -3.85
C GLU A 110 24.54 3.74 -2.81
N ARG A 111 24.04 3.82 -1.58
CA ARG A 111 24.38 2.88 -0.51
C ARG A 111 23.90 1.45 -0.78
N GLN A 112 22.71 1.29 -1.35
CA GLN A 112 22.12 -0.04 -1.56
C GLN A 112 22.59 -0.71 -2.85
N PHE A 113 22.83 0.05 -3.92
CA PHE A 113 23.09 -0.49 -5.25
C PHE A 113 24.47 -0.14 -5.82
N GLY A 114 25.20 0.77 -5.16
CA GLY A 114 26.49 1.29 -5.62
C GLY A 114 26.34 2.43 -6.63
N VAL A 115 27.39 3.25 -6.75
CA VAL A 115 27.41 4.46 -7.61
C VAL A 115 27.07 4.15 -9.07
N ALA A 116 27.52 3.00 -9.58
CA ALA A 116 27.32 2.63 -10.99
C ALA A 116 25.85 2.32 -11.35
N ALA A 117 25.00 1.96 -10.38
CA ALA A 117 23.61 1.57 -10.61
C ALA A 117 22.60 2.46 -9.85
N SER A 118 23.08 3.47 -9.12
CA SER A 118 22.25 4.31 -8.25
C SER A 118 21.26 5.15 -9.05
N SER A 119 21.69 5.71 -10.17
CA SER A 119 20.87 6.59 -11.01
C SER A 119 19.70 5.82 -11.64
N GLU A 120 19.94 4.61 -12.14
CA GLU A 120 18.93 3.73 -12.70
C GLU A 120 17.95 3.26 -11.63
N ALA A 121 18.46 2.87 -10.46
CA ALA A 121 17.64 2.47 -9.33
C ALA A 121 16.75 3.62 -8.85
N GLU A 122 17.31 4.83 -8.70
CA GLU A 122 16.59 6.03 -8.30
C GLU A 122 15.46 6.34 -9.28
N ARG A 123 15.73 6.32 -10.58
CA ARG A 123 14.69 6.50 -11.62
C ARG A 123 13.58 5.46 -11.49
N ALA A 124 13.91 4.20 -11.23
CA ALA A 124 12.92 3.15 -11.03
C ALA A 124 12.04 3.36 -9.79
N TYR A 125 12.62 3.76 -8.64
CA TYR A 125 11.83 4.11 -7.46
C TYR A 125 10.91 5.31 -7.73
N ARG A 126 11.43 6.36 -8.36
CA ARG A 126 10.64 7.55 -8.72
C ARG A 126 9.49 7.18 -9.65
N ALA A 127 9.73 6.37 -10.68
CA ALA A 127 8.69 5.90 -11.59
C ALA A 127 7.63 5.08 -10.86
N TYR A 128 8.03 4.18 -9.96
CA TYR A 128 7.10 3.38 -9.15
C TYR A 128 6.22 4.25 -8.22
N PHE A 129 6.77 5.25 -7.54
CA PHE A 129 5.95 6.13 -6.70
C PHE A 129 5.10 7.11 -7.51
N ALA A 130 5.57 7.53 -8.69
CA ALA A 130 4.80 8.35 -9.62
C ALA A 130 3.66 7.57 -10.34
N SER A 131 3.65 6.24 -10.26
CA SER A 131 2.64 5.45 -10.96
C SER A 131 1.25 5.48 -10.30
N TYR A 132 1.18 5.87 -9.03
CA TYR A 132 -0.10 5.94 -8.32
C TYR A 132 -0.95 7.10 -8.85
N VAL A 133 -2.23 6.82 -9.07
CA VAL A 133 -3.21 7.88 -9.38
C VAL A 133 -3.59 8.58 -8.09
N THR A 134 -3.56 9.91 -8.12
CA THR A 134 -3.86 10.78 -6.97
C THR A 134 -5.14 11.55 -7.19
N ASP A 135 -5.88 11.76 -6.12
CA ASP A 135 -6.95 12.76 -6.05
C ASP A 135 -6.32 14.15 -6.07
N ASP A 136 -6.67 14.99 -7.05
CA ASP A 136 -6.09 16.33 -7.19
C ASP A 136 -6.47 17.28 -6.03
N LEU A 137 -7.61 17.06 -5.36
CA LEU A 137 -8.07 17.91 -4.26
C LEU A 137 -7.46 17.49 -2.93
N ALA A 138 -7.38 16.19 -2.68
CA ALA A 138 -6.82 15.65 -1.44
C ALA A 138 -5.31 15.39 -1.52
N ASN A 139 -4.73 15.47 -2.73
CA ASN A 139 -3.39 14.96 -3.05
C ASN A 139 -3.16 13.61 -2.37
N ALA A 140 -4.09 12.66 -2.53
CA ALA A 140 -4.07 11.36 -1.87
C ALA A 140 -4.22 10.24 -2.90
N PRO A 141 -3.51 9.10 -2.79
CA PRO A 141 -3.57 8.06 -3.80
C PRO A 141 -4.94 7.37 -3.74
N GLN A 142 -5.62 7.23 -4.88
CA GLN A 142 -6.98 6.69 -4.94
C GLN A 142 -7.02 5.16 -5.05
N LEU A 143 -5.96 4.55 -5.58
CA LEU A 143 -5.89 3.11 -5.86
C LEU A 143 -4.72 2.44 -5.14
N LEU A 144 -4.63 2.69 -3.83
CA LEU A 144 -3.77 1.91 -2.95
C LEU A 144 -4.19 0.45 -2.93
N ASP A 145 -3.29 -0.44 -2.56
CA ASP A 145 -3.52 -1.89 -2.56
C ASP A 145 -4.85 -2.27 -1.90
N GLY A 146 -5.22 -1.63 -0.80
CA GLY A 146 -6.47 -1.91 -0.12
C GLY A 146 -7.73 -1.45 -0.76
N LEU A 147 -7.68 -0.25 -1.31
CA LEU A 147 -8.79 0.31 -2.04
C LEU A 147 -9.00 -0.51 -3.32
N THR A 148 -7.90 -0.82 -4.02
CA THR A 148 -7.90 -1.69 -5.21
C THR A 148 -8.47 -3.08 -4.90
N ARG A 149 -8.00 -3.71 -3.81
CA ARG A 149 -8.49 -5.04 -3.37
C ARG A 149 -9.98 -5.01 -3.05
N SER A 150 -10.42 -4.06 -2.22
CA SER A 150 -11.81 -3.99 -1.78
C SER A 150 -12.75 -3.68 -2.95
N ALA A 151 -12.38 -2.75 -3.85
CA ALA A 151 -13.20 -2.42 -5.01
C ALA A 151 -13.35 -3.60 -5.98
N GLY A 152 -12.30 -4.38 -6.21
CA GLY A 152 -12.39 -5.57 -7.05
C GLY A 152 -13.21 -6.68 -6.39
N GLN A 153 -13.10 -6.84 -5.07
CA GLN A 153 -13.90 -7.78 -4.31
C GLN A 153 -15.39 -7.44 -4.41
N GLU A 154 -15.75 -6.17 -4.21
CA GLU A 154 -17.13 -5.70 -4.37
C GLU A 154 -17.67 -5.94 -5.80
N ALA A 155 -16.86 -5.68 -6.84
CA ALA A 155 -17.26 -5.94 -8.22
C ALA A 155 -17.54 -7.44 -8.50
N LEU A 156 -16.74 -8.34 -7.93
CA LEU A 156 -16.94 -9.79 -8.08
C LEU A 156 -18.09 -10.33 -7.23
N GLU A 157 -18.29 -9.80 -6.02
CA GLU A 157 -19.41 -10.15 -5.15
C GLU A 157 -20.75 -9.74 -5.80
N ASP A 158 -20.81 -8.55 -6.40
CA ASP A 158 -21.97 -8.08 -7.16
C ASP A 158 -22.27 -9.02 -8.34
N LEU A 159 -21.25 -9.48 -9.07
CA LEU A 159 -21.37 -10.48 -10.15
C LEU A 159 -21.95 -11.82 -9.68
N LEU A 160 -21.58 -12.26 -8.47
CA LEU A 160 -22.02 -13.52 -7.88
C LEU A 160 -23.39 -13.42 -7.20
N SER A 161 -23.83 -12.22 -6.84
CA SER A 161 -25.13 -12.03 -6.22
C SER A 161 -26.25 -12.31 -7.22
N SER A 162 -27.11 -13.30 -6.92
CA SER A 162 -28.31 -13.62 -7.73
C SER A 162 -29.43 -12.58 -7.56
N VAL A 163 -29.23 -11.60 -6.68
CA VAL A 163 -30.22 -10.60 -6.28
C VAL A 163 -29.80 -9.26 -6.85
N SER A 164 -30.52 -8.84 -7.88
CA SER A 164 -30.51 -7.49 -8.46
C SER A 164 -30.11 -6.40 -7.46
N ALA A 165 -28.93 -5.81 -7.70
CA ALA A 165 -28.59 -4.42 -7.48
C ALA A 165 -29.07 -3.78 -6.16
N LYS A 166 -28.42 -4.11 -5.03
CA LYS A 166 -28.42 -3.21 -3.86
C LYS A 166 -27.05 -3.14 -3.20
N ARG A 167 -26.10 -2.53 -3.90
CA ARG A 167 -25.24 -1.39 -3.48
C ARG A 167 -23.91 -1.48 -4.24
N LEU A 168 -23.84 -0.79 -5.38
CA LEU A 168 -22.55 -0.29 -5.83
C LEU A 168 -21.96 0.60 -4.71
N PRO A 169 -20.64 0.60 -4.49
CA PRO A 169 -20.02 1.53 -3.59
C PRO A 169 -20.45 2.96 -3.92
N LYS A 170 -20.94 3.67 -2.89
CA LYS A 170 -20.99 5.12 -2.92
C LYS A 170 -19.54 5.59 -3.05
N VAL A 171 -19.12 6.02 -4.23
CA VAL A 171 -18.30 7.24 -4.45
C VAL A 171 -17.79 7.37 -5.90
N GLN A 172 -17.69 6.31 -6.72
CA GLN A 172 -17.37 6.45 -8.16
C GLN A 172 -18.13 5.44 -9.03
N GLY A 173 -18.53 5.84 -10.25
CA GLY A 173 -19.14 4.90 -11.19
C GLY A 173 -18.13 3.85 -11.66
N VAL A 174 -18.57 2.61 -11.92
CA VAL A 174 -17.69 1.50 -12.41
C VAL A 174 -16.82 1.94 -13.59
N ALA A 175 -17.36 2.75 -14.50
CA ALA A 175 -16.63 3.26 -15.66
C ALA A 175 -15.52 4.27 -15.29
N GLU A 176 -15.75 5.13 -14.29
CA GLU A 176 -14.76 6.09 -13.79
C GLU A 176 -13.64 5.36 -13.07
N LEU A 177 -13.98 4.41 -12.19
CA LEU A 177 -13.00 3.58 -11.51
C LEU A 177 -12.15 2.78 -12.51
N LEU A 178 -12.76 2.23 -13.56
CA LEU A 178 -12.05 1.54 -14.64
C LEU A 178 -11.07 2.48 -15.36
N HIS A 179 -11.46 3.72 -15.61
CA HIS A 179 -10.58 4.72 -16.22
C HIS A 179 -9.35 5.01 -15.34
N LEU A 180 -9.55 5.26 -14.05
CA LEU A 180 -8.45 5.49 -13.09
C LEU A 180 -7.55 4.26 -12.97
N THR A 181 -8.14 3.06 -12.97
CA THR A 181 -7.41 1.78 -12.90
C THR A 181 -6.50 1.60 -14.11
N ARG A 182 -6.99 1.90 -15.31
CA ARG A 182 -6.19 1.85 -16.54
C ARG A 182 -5.04 2.85 -16.54
N GLN A 183 -5.30 4.07 -16.09
CA GLN A 183 -4.26 5.09 -15.96
C GLN A 183 -3.15 4.64 -15.00
N GLN A 184 -3.51 4.08 -13.84
CA GLN A 184 -2.53 3.53 -12.91
C GLN A 184 -1.78 2.33 -13.51
N ARG A 185 -2.47 1.42 -14.20
CA ARG A 185 -1.87 0.25 -14.85
C ARG A 185 -0.80 0.65 -15.86
N GLU A 186 -1.10 1.61 -16.74
CA GLU A 186 -0.16 2.09 -17.76
C GLU A 186 1.11 2.67 -17.13
N ARG A 187 0.96 3.51 -16.11
CA ARG A 187 2.12 4.06 -15.39
C ARG A 187 2.92 2.98 -14.65
N LEU A 188 2.25 1.97 -14.09
CA LEU A 188 2.92 0.83 -13.47
C LEU A 188 3.66 -0.02 -14.51
N GLU A 189 3.10 -0.19 -15.71
CA GLU A 189 3.76 -0.91 -16.80
C GLU A 189 5.09 -0.23 -17.19
N ASP A 190 5.07 1.10 -17.35
CA ASP A 190 6.26 1.92 -17.59
C ASP A 190 7.27 1.82 -16.44
N ALA A 191 6.81 1.98 -15.19
CA ALA A 191 7.67 1.85 -14.01
C ALA A 191 8.31 0.46 -13.89
N GLY A 192 7.58 -0.60 -14.28
CA GLY A 192 8.11 -1.96 -14.32
C GLY A 192 9.20 -2.14 -15.36
N THR A 193 9.08 -1.46 -16.50
CA THR A 193 10.12 -1.46 -17.54
C THR A 193 11.40 -0.78 -17.06
N GLU A 194 11.27 0.39 -16.44
CA GLU A 194 12.41 1.08 -15.83
C GLU A 194 13.07 0.25 -14.72
N ALA A 195 12.28 -0.38 -13.84
CA ALA A 195 12.81 -1.23 -12.77
C ALA A 195 13.55 -2.45 -13.31
N ARG A 196 13.00 -3.15 -14.33
CA ARG A 196 13.69 -4.30 -14.94
C ARG A 196 14.98 -3.89 -15.62
N LYS A 197 15.01 -2.73 -16.30
CA LYS A 197 16.22 -2.15 -16.88
C LYS A 197 17.25 -1.84 -15.81
N ALA A 198 16.87 -1.19 -14.71
CA ALA A 198 17.79 -0.87 -13.62
C ALA A 198 18.46 -2.12 -13.01
N ALA A 199 17.75 -3.24 -12.98
CA ALA A 199 18.27 -4.49 -12.41
C ALA A 199 19.38 -5.16 -13.25
N THR A 200 19.59 -4.79 -14.52
CA THR A 200 20.57 -5.48 -15.39
C THR A 200 22.01 -5.19 -15.00
N ASP A 201 22.27 -3.98 -14.50
CA ASP A 201 23.63 -3.48 -14.28
C ASP A 201 24.07 -3.64 -12.81
N MET A 202 23.18 -4.19 -11.98
CA MET A 202 23.43 -4.39 -10.56
C MET A 202 24.28 -5.63 -10.28
N SER A 203 25.13 -5.55 -9.26
CA SER A 203 25.78 -6.75 -8.69
C SER A 203 24.73 -7.77 -8.23
N ALA A 204 25.10 -9.06 -8.17
CA ALA A 204 24.15 -10.10 -7.77
C ALA A 204 23.51 -9.86 -6.38
N ALA A 205 24.23 -9.24 -5.44
CA ALA A 205 23.69 -8.91 -4.12
C ALA A 205 22.70 -7.73 -4.19
N ALA A 206 23.10 -6.64 -4.86
CA ALA A 206 22.27 -5.45 -5.08
C ALA A 206 20.98 -5.82 -5.83
N ARG A 207 21.11 -6.60 -6.91
CA ARG A 207 19.98 -7.10 -7.69
C ARG A 207 19.01 -7.92 -6.85
N ARG A 208 19.50 -8.85 -6.01
CA ARG A 208 18.62 -9.62 -5.12
C ARG A 208 17.85 -8.73 -4.16
N PHE A 209 18.48 -7.70 -3.60
CA PHE A 209 17.80 -6.73 -2.74
C PHE A 209 16.78 -5.90 -3.53
N PHE A 210 17.15 -5.38 -4.70
CA PHE A 210 16.26 -4.62 -5.57
C PHE A 210 15.05 -5.43 -6.03
N GLU A 211 15.25 -6.69 -6.42
CA GLU A 211 14.18 -7.61 -6.80
C GLU A 211 13.22 -7.87 -5.63
N ALA A 212 13.79 -8.08 -4.45
CA ALA A 212 13.04 -8.32 -3.22
C ALA A 212 12.27 -7.09 -2.72
N ASN A 213 12.79 -5.88 -2.95
CA ASN A 213 12.27 -4.64 -2.36
C ASN A 213 11.39 -3.86 -3.34
N LEU A 214 11.85 -3.62 -4.58
CA LEU A 214 11.09 -2.85 -5.57
C LEU A 214 10.31 -3.75 -6.54
N LEU A 215 10.96 -4.68 -7.24
CA LEU A 215 10.27 -5.47 -8.27
C LEU A 215 9.16 -6.37 -7.70
N ALA A 216 9.35 -6.93 -6.51
CA ALA A 216 8.30 -7.68 -5.82
C ALA A 216 7.10 -6.78 -5.48
N GLN A 217 7.33 -5.56 -4.96
CA GLN A 217 6.24 -4.64 -4.65
C GLN A 217 5.53 -4.13 -5.90
N HIS A 218 6.30 -3.78 -6.92
CA HIS A 218 5.80 -3.45 -8.25
C HIS A 218 4.90 -4.55 -8.80
N GLY A 219 5.38 -5.80 -8.83
CA GLY A 219 4.63 -6.93 -9.38
C GLY A 219 3.33 -7.22 -8.61
N ILE A 220 3.32 -7.06 -7.28
CA ILE A 220 2.11 -7.20 -6.47
C ILE A 220 1.08 -6.12 -6.83
N ILE A 221 1.50 -4.84 -6.87
CA ILE A 221 0.59 -3.72 -7.16
C ILE A 221 0.11 -3.75 -8.61
N PHE A 222 1.00 -4.08 -9.55
CA PHE A 222 0.65 -4.26 -10.96
C PHE A 222 -0.35 -5.40 -11.15
N GLY A 223 -0.07 -6.58 -10.59
CA GLY A 223 -1.00 -7.71 -10.65
C GLY A 223 -2.36 -7.40 -10.02
N LEU A 224 -2.38 -6.68 -8.90
CA LEU A 224 -3.63 -6.27 -8.26
C LEU A 224 -4.41 -5.25 -9.07
N THR A 225 -3.72 -4.30 -9.72
CA THR A 225 -4.33 -3.30 -10.60
C THR A 225 -4.92 -3.97 -11.86
N CYS A 226 -4.19 -4.91 -12.47
CA CYS A 226 -4.66 -5.72 -13.59
C CYS A 226 -5.87 -6.59 -13.20
N TRP A 227 -5.86 -7.16 -11.99
CA TRP A 227 -6.98 -7.94 -11.46
C TRP A 227 -8.24 -7.06 -11.27
N LEU A 228 -8.09 -5.85 -10.70
CA LEU A 228 -9.19 -4.90 -10.58
C LEU A 228 -9.76 -4.52 -11.95
N GLU A 229 -8.90 -4.14 -12.90
CA GLU A 229 -9.33 -3.79 -14.26
C GLU A 229 -10.17 -4.90 -14.88
N ALA A 230 -9.66 -6.13 -14.85
CA ALA A 230 -10.34 -7.29 -15.41
C ALA A 230 -11.65 -7.60 -14.67
N SER A 231 -11.71 -7.42 -13.34
CA SER A 231 -12.94 -7.61 -12.56
C SER A 231 -14.02 -6.58 -12.91
N LEU A 232 -13.64 -5.32 -13.12
CA LEU A 232 -14.57 -4.26 -13.54
C LEU A 232 -15.07 -4.49 -14.97
N GLU A 233 -14.20 -4.90 -15.89
CA GLU A 233 -14.60 -5.25 -17.26
C GLU A 233 -15.55 -6.45 -17.30
N ALA A 234 -15.31 -7.46 -16.47
CA ALA A 234 -16.21 -8.60 -16.30
C ALA A 234 -17.59 -8.14 -15.81
N HIS A 235 -17.62 -7.31 -14.76
CA HIS A 235 -18.85 -6.74 -14.21
C HIS A 235 -19.66 -5.97 -15.28
N MET A 236 -18.98 -5.10 -16.04
CA MET A 236 -19.62 -4.34 -17.13
C MET A 236 -20.16 -5.25 -18.24
N SER A 237 -19.43 -6.31 -18.60
CA SER A 237 -19.84 -7.26 -19.64
C SER A 237 -21.07 -8.07 -19.20
N ALA A 238 -21.06 -8.57 -17.97
CA ALA A 238 -22.20 -9.29 -17.39
C ALA A 238 -23.46 -8.42 -17.29
N THR A 239 -23.32 -7.14 -16.92
CA THR A 239 -24.44 -6.17 -16.87
C THR A 239 -25.08 -5.97 -18.24
N ARG A 240 -24.31 -6.12 -19.33
CA ARG A 240 -24.82 -6.07 -20.72
C ARG A 240 -25.34 -7.41 -21.23
N GLY A 241 -25.30 -8.47 -20.42
CA GLY A 241 -25.67 -9.82 -20.81
C GLY A 241 -24.59 -10.57 -21.62
N ASP A 242 -23.39 -10.00 -21.80
CA ASP A 242 -22.30 -10.65 -22.52
C ASP A 242 -21.47 -11.55 -21.58
N ARG A 243 -21.96 -12.78 -21.43
CA ARG A 243 -21.33 -13.79 -20.57
C ARG A 243 -19.99 -14.26 -21.11
N ALA A 244 -19.84 -14.35 -22.42
CA ALA A 244 -18.60 -14.81 -23.05
C ALA A 244 -17.47 -13.81 -22.79
N ALA A 245 -17.73 -12.51 -22.99
CA ALA A 245 -16.78 -11.46 -22.64
C ALA A 245 -16.51 -11.44 -21.13
N SER A 246 -17.54 -11.55 -20.29
CA SER A 246 -17.37 -11.63 -18.83
C SER A 246 -16.43 -12.77 -18.42
N ALA A 247 -16.59 -13.97 -18.97
CA ALA A 247 -15.73 -15.11 -18.69
C ALA A 247 -14.29 -14.91 -19.19
N ALA A 248 -14.10 -14.23 -20.33
CA ALA A 248 -12.77 -13.89 -20.84
C ALA A 248 -12.06 -12.90 -19.90
N HIS A 249 -12.75 -11.86 -19.43
CA HIS A 249 -12.20 -10.92 -18.45
C HIS A 249 -11.89 -11.60 -17.11
N LEU A 250 -12.74 -12.49 -16.61
CA LEU A 250 -12.46 -13.25 -15.38
C LEU A 250 -11.27 -14.22 -15.52
N THR A 251 -11.00 -14.72 -16.74
CA THR A 251 -9.79 -15.50 -17.02
C THR A 251 -8.55 -14.62 -16.89
N ARG A 252 -8.58 -13.40 -17.46
CA ARG A 252 -7.50 -12.39 -17.28
C ARG A 252 -7.31 -11.99 -15.82
N ALA A 253 -8.40 -11.89 -15.04
CA ALA A 253 -8.32 -11.60 -13.62
C ALA A 253 -7.57 -12.71 -12.86
N ALA A 254 -7.83 -13.99 -13.17
CA ALA A 254 -7.10 -15.12 -12.58
C ALA A 254 -5.61 -15.11 -12.96
N GLU A 255 -5.27 -14.79 -14.21
CA GLU A 255 -3.88 -14.63 -14.67
C GLU A 255 -3.16 -13.50 -13.92
N ALA A 256 -3.84 -12.38 -13.66
CA ALA A 256 -3.28 -11.27 -12.90
C ALA A 256 -2.95 -11.66 -11.44
N LEU A 257 -3.74 -12.53 -10.81
CA LEU A 257 -3.43 -13.07 -9.48
C LEU A 257 -2.18 -13.98 -9.51
N ALA A 258 -1.93 -14.70 -10.60
CA ALA A 258 -0.70 -15.47 -10.78
C ALA A 258 0.54 -14.54 -10.84
N THR A 259 0.44 -13.38 -11.47
CA THR A 259 1.50 -12.35 -11.44
C THR A 259 1.81 -11.90 -9.99
N ILE A 260 0.79 -11.75 -9.14
CA ILE A 260 1.01 -11.43 -7.72
C ILE A 260 1.78 -12.55 -7.02
N ARG A 261 1.46 -13.83 -7.32
CA ARG A 261 2.19 -14.98 -6.76
C ARG A 261 3.65 -15.03 -7.18
N GLU A 262 3.94 -14.74 -8.44
CA GLU A 262 5.31 -14.64 -8.94
C GLU A 262 6.09 -13.53 -8.23
N ALA A 263 5.45 -12.37 -8.04
CA ALA A 263 6.04 -11.25 -7.31
C ALA A 263 6.26 -11.58 -5.81
N GLN A 264 5.33 -12.30 -5.17
CA GLN A 264 5.53 -12.84 -3.82
C GLN A 264 6.73 -13.81 -3.78
N ALA A 265 6.89 -14.66 -4.80
CA ALA A 265 8.00 -15.59 -4.90
C ALA A 265 9.37 -14.89 -4.99
N LEU A 266 9.45 -13.71 -5.63
CA LEU A 266 10.66 -12.87 -5.61
C LEU A 266 11.03 -12.45 -4.18
N ALA A 267 10.03 -12.05 -3.39
CA ALA A 267 10.22 -11.63 -2.01
C ALA A 267 10.52 -12.79 -1.02
N THR A 268 10.18 -14.03 -1.37
CA THR A 268 10.39 -15.19 -0.51
C THR A 268 11.58 -16.07 -0.89
N ARG A 269 12.47 -15.61 -1.77
CA ARG A 269 13.67 -16.36 -2.17
C ARG A 269 14.60 -16.64 -0.98
N GLY A 270 15.16 -17.85 -0.97
CA GLY A 270 16.04 -18.34 0.10
C GLY A 270 15.28 -18.77 1.35
N SER A 271 15.97 -19.49 2.24
CA SER A 271 15.36 -20.09 3.45
C SER A 271 14.90 -19.05 4.48
N LYS A 272 15.53 -17.87 4.51
CA LYS A 272 15.23 -16.83 5.51
C LYS A 272 13.79 -16.28 5.39
N TRP A 273 13.26 -16.19 4.17
CA TRP A 273 12.00 -15.49 3.89
C TRP A 273 10.89 -16.38 3.31
N THR A 274 11.09 -17.70 3.29
CA THR A 274 10.18 -18.65 2.63
C THR A 274 8.73 -18.56 3.13
N TYR A 275 8.52 -18.12 4.38
CA TYR A 275 7.18 -18.01 4.99
C TYR A 275 6.68 -16.57 5.15
N TRP A 276 7.28 -15.60 4.47
CA TRP A 276 6.96 -14.18 4.68
C TRP A 276 5.46 -13.86 4.49
N TYR A 277 4.84 -14.41 3.44
CA TYR A 277 3.40 -14.24 3.18
C TYR A 277 2.51 -15.33 3.80
N ARG A 278 3.06 -16.21 4.66
CA ARG A 278 2.29 -17.27 5.29
C ARG A 278 1.28 -16.66 6.26
N GLY A 279 0.00 -16.88 6.00
CA GLY A 279 -1.08 -16.38 6.84
C GLY A 279 -1.36 -14.88 6.65
N ASP A 280 -0.97 -14.30 5.52
CA ASP A 280 -1.37 -12.94 5.15
C ASP A 280 -2.89 -12.83 5.04
N ARG A 281 -3.50 -12.24 6.08
CA ARG A 281 -4.94 -11.97 6.15
C ARG A 281 -5.31 -10.62 5.55
N LYS A 282 -4.34 -9.75 5.29
CA LYS A 282 -4.59 -8.38 4.83
C LYS A 282 -4.85 -8.37 3.33
N MET A 283 -3.93 -8.91 2.53
CA MET A 283 -4.19 -9.10 1.10
C MET A 283 -5.09 -10.31 0.86
N ASN A 284 -4.97 -11.36 1.69
CA ASN A 284 -5.74 -12.59 1.61
C ASN A 284 -5.91 -13.11 0.17
N LEU A 285 -4.77 -13.25 -0.53
CA LEU A 285 -4.74 -13.57 -1.95
C LEU A 285 -5.51 -14.85 -2.29
N LYS A 286 -5.51 -15.84 -1.39
CA LYS A 286 -6.28 -17.08 -1.56
C LYS A 286 -7.79 -16.82 -1.67
N ALA A 287 -8.34 -15.92 -0.86
CA ALA A 287 -9.75 -15.57 -0.94
C ALA A 287 -10.08 -14.86 -2.26
N LEU A 288 -9.17 -14.02 -2.80
CA LEU A 288 -9.36 -13.40 -4.11
C LEU A 288 -9.32 -14.44 -5.25
N GLU A 289 -8.42 -15.42 -5.17
CA GLU A 289 -8.33 -16.55 -6.10
C GLU A 289 -9.63 -17.36 -6.10
N ASP A 290 -10.16 -17.68 -4.91
CA ASP A 290 -11.41 -18.43 -4.77
C ASP A 290 -12.59 -17.63 -5.34
N LEU A 291 -12.73 -16.36 -4.95
CA LEU A 291 -13.79 -15.48 -5.43
C LEU A 291 -13.77 -15.32 -6.95
N THR A 292 -12.58 -15.16 -7.53
CA THR A 292 -12.40 -15.05 -8.99
C THR A 292 -12.74 -16.36 -9.69
N GLY A 293 -12.35 -17.50 -9.10
CA GLY A 293 -12.67 -18.84 -9.59
C GLY A 293 -14.17 -19.12 -9.62
N ASP A 294 -14.87 -18.79 -8.53
CA ASP A 294 -16.33 -18.94 -8.42
C ASP A 294 -17.06 -18.07 -9.46
N ALA A 295 -16.65 -16.80 -9.59
CA ALA A 295 -17.21 -15.90 -10.60
C ALA A 295 -16.99 -16.44 -12.02
N LEU A 296 -15.79 -16.96 -12.32
CA LEU A 296 -15.46 -17.54 -13.62
C LEU A 296 -16.30 -18.79 -13.91
N GLN A 297 -16.47 -19.68 -12.94
CA GLN A 297 -17.28 -20.88 -13.09
C GLN A 297 -18.73 -20.53 -13.41
N ARG A 298 -19.31 -19.55 -12.70
CA ARG A 298 -20.67 -19.07 -12.94
C ARG A 298 -20.83 -18.40 -14.30
N ALA A 299 -19.83 -17.63 -14.74
CA ALA A 299 -19.87 -17.01 -16.06
C ALA A 299 -19.85 -18.04 -17.20
N ARG A 300 -19.19 -19.19 -17.00
CA ARG A 300 -19.11 -20.30 -17.97
C ARG A 300 -20.31 -21.24 -17.94
N HIS A 301 -20.94 -21.42 -16.78
CA HIS A 301 -22.00 -22.41 -16.55
C HIS A 301 -23.25 -21.77 -15.93
N PRO A 302 -24.25 -21.41 -16.76
CA PRO A 302 -25.51 -20.80 -16.35
C PRO A 302 -26.30 -21.52 -15.27
#